data_AF-A0A3R7U8P3-F1
#
_entry.id   AF-A0A3R7U8P3-F1
#
_cell.length_a   1.000
_cell.length_b   1.000
_cell.length_c   1.000
_cell.angle_alpha   90.00
_cell.angle_beta   90.00
_cell.angle_gamma   90.00
#
_symmetry.space_group_name_H-M   'P 1'
#
loop_
_entity.id
_entity.type
_entity.pdbx_description
1 polymer ?
#
loop_
_entity_poly.entity_id
_entity_poly.type
_entity_poly.pdbx_seq_one_letter_code
_entity_poly.pdbx_strand_id
1 'polypeptide(L)'
;MDYKKTNAARTTISRDMEELSQNFGGNVYELISVLKKRASQIGVEIKEELISKLDEFATPSDTLEEVFENQEQTEISRFYERLPKPTLIAIHEMMEDEIYMREEVKKEDDIQLDDSELALEDEAEDVDNKSDSDTK
;
A
#
# COMPACT_ATOMS: atom_id res chain seq x y z
N MET A 1 -5.24 -2.96 17.66
CA MET A 1 -6.60 -3.22 17.13
C MET A 1 -6.94 -4.68 17.34
N ASP A 2 -8.20 -5.04 17.63
CA ASP A 2 -8.60 -6.45 17.76
C ASP A 2 -8.84 -7.07 16.37
N TYR A 3 -7.76 -7.44 15.66
CA TYR A 3 -7.87 -8.05 14.32
C TYR A 3 -8.58 -9.42 14.32
N LYS A 4 -8.80 -9.97 15.51
CA LYS A 4 -9.56 -11.20 15.76
C LYS A 4 -11.05 -11.08 15.43
N LYS A 5 -11.56 -9.86 15.28
CA LYS A 5 -12.99 -9.57 15.02
C LYS A 5 -13.26 -8.81 13.72
N THR A 6 -12.29 -8.73 12.81
CA THR A 6 -12.54 -8.04 11.53
C THR A 6 -13.60 -8.80 10.73
N ASN A 7 -14.60 -8.08 10.22
CA ASN A 7 -15.61 -8.63 9.31
C ASN A 7 -15.14 -8.53 7.84
N ALA A 8 -13.84 -8.33 7.64
CA ALA A 8 -13.22 -8.23 6.34
C ALA A 8 -13.29 -9.57 5.59
N ALA A 9 -13.55 -9.48 4.27
CA ALA A 9 -13.61 -10.67 3.42
C ALA A 9 -12.29 -11.45 3.47
N ARG A 10 -12.38 -12.78 3.60
CA ARG A 10 -11.21 -13.68 3.64
C ARG A 10 -10.64 -13.98 2.25
N THR A 11 -11.44 -13.75 1.21
CA THR A 11 -11.09 -13.98 -0.19
C THR A 11 -11.18 -12.69 -0.98
N THR A 12 -10.63 -12.70 -2.19
CA THR A 12 -10.80 -11.60 -3.13
C THR A 12 -12.28 -11.45 -3.49
N ILE A 13 -12.82 -10.24 -3.32
CA ILE A 13 -14.16 -9.86 -3.76
C ILE A 13 -14.04 -8.66 -4.69
N SER A 14 -14.90 -8.60 -5.70
CA SER A 14 -15.04 -7.43 -6.55
C SER A 14 -15.69 -6.30 -5.75
N ARG A 15 -15.18 -5.08 -5.91
CA ARG A 15 -15.71 -3.87 -5.28
C ARG A 15 -15.78 -2.77 -6.32
N ASP A 16 -16.71 -1.85 -6.15
CA ASP A 16 -16.82 -0.68 -7.01
C ASP A 16 -15.72 0.34 -6.67
N MET A 17 -14.90 0.67 -7.65
CA MET A 17 -13.79 1.61 -7.46
C MET A 17 -14.26 3.06 -7.45
N GLU A 18 -15.39 3.36 -8.11
CA GLU A 18 -15.94 4.70 -8.13
C GLU A 18 -16.44 5.09 -6.74
N GLU A 19 -17.21 4.22 -6.10
CA GLU A 19 -17.69 4.37 -4.72
C GLU A 19 -16.52 4.55 -3.73
N LEU A 20 -15.49 3.69 -3.80
CA LEU A 20 -14.34 3.78 -2.90
C LEU A 20 -13.51 5.07 -3.11
N SER A 21 -13.48 5.59 -4.33
CA SER A 21 -12.74 6.80 -4.66
C SER A 21 -13.45 8.09 -4.26
N GLN A 22 -14.76 8.05 -3.99
CA GLN A 22 -15.53 9.24 -3.58
C GLN A 22 -14.99 9.86 -2.29
N ASN A 23 -14.52 9.02 -1.35
CA ASN A 23 -13.87 9.47 -0.12
C ASN A 23 -12.57 10.26 -0.38
N PHE A 24 -11.99 10.16 -1.58
CA PHE A 24 -10.75 10.82 -2.02
C PHE A 24 -10.99 11.82 -3.16
N GLY A 25 -12.20 12.38 -3.28
CA GLY A 25 -12.53 13.33 -4.34
C GLY A 25 -12.46 12.74 -5.76
N GLY A 26 -12.59 11.42 -5.89
CA GLY A 26 -12.50 10.70 -7.17
C GLY A 26 -11.07 10.32 -7.58
N ASN A 27 -10.05 10.60 -6.75
CA ASN A 27 -8.67 10.26 -7.08
C ASN A 27 -8.32 8.81 -6.67
N VAL A 28 -8.36 7.92 -7.67
CA VAL A 28 -8.05 6.49 -7.47
C VAL A 28 -6.59 6.24 -7.06
N TYR A 29 -5.64 7.08 -7.49
CA TYR A 29 -4.22 6.88 -7.16
C TYR A 29 -3.91 7.21 -5.71
N GLU A 30 -4.56 8.25 -5.20
CA GLU A 30 -4.46 8.64 -3.80
C GLU A 30 -5.06 7.57 -2.90
N LEU A 31 -6.26 7.09 -3.24
CA LEU A 31 -6.89 5.92 -2.62
C LEU A 31 -5.93 4.72 -2.51
N ILE A 32 -5.25 4.36 -3.60
CA ILE A 32 -4.29 3.24 -3.61
C ILE A 32 -3.10 3.51 -2.68
N SER A 33 -2.53 4.72 -2.71
CA SER A 33 -1.39 5.11 -1.87
C SER A 33 -1.72 4.99 -0.38
N VAL A 34 -2.92 5.43 -0.02
CA VAL A 34 -3.45 5.39 1.33
C VAL A 34 -3.70 3.96 1.80
N LEU A 35 -4.42 3.17 1.00
CA LEU A 35 -4.70 1.77 1.30
C LEU A 35 -3.41 0.97 1.47
N LYS A 36 -2.39 1.25 0.65
CA LYS A 36 -1.06 0.63 0.77
C LYS A 36 -0.43 0.97 2.12
N LYS A 37 -0.40 2.25 2.51
CA LYS A 37 0.15 2.68 3.80
C LYS A 37 -0.57 2.00 4.97
N ARG A 38 -1.91 1.99 4.94
CA ARG A 38 -2.72 1.36 5.99
C ARG A 38 -2.52 -0.14 6.07
N ALA A 39 -2.55 -0.84 4.93
CA ALA A 39 -2.31 -2.28 4.88
C ALA A 39 -0.92 -2.66 5.43
N SER A 40 0.09 -1.82 5.19
CA SER A 40 1.42 -2.03 5.76
C SER A 40 1.44 -1.89 7.28
N GLN A 41 0.72 -0.91 7.85
CA GLN A 41 0.61 -0.76 9.31
C GLN A 41 -0.01 -1.99 9.96
N ILE A 42 -1.15 -2.45 9.41
CA ILE A 42 -1.84 -3.65 9.87
C ILE A 42 -0.93 -4.88 9.77
N GLY A 43 -0.21 -5.02 8.65
CA GLY A 43 0.71 -6.15 8.45
C GLY A 43 1.86 -6.19 9.47
N VAL A 44 2.40 -5.04 9.85
CA VAL A 44 3.43 -4.96 10.89
C VAL A 44 2.84 -5.32 12.26
N GLU A 45 1.69 -4.76 12.62
CA GLU A 45 1.04 -5.04 13.90
C GLU A 45 0.69 -6.53 14.06
N ILE A 46 0.13 -7.16 13.03
CA ILE A 46 -0.16 -8.61 13.03
C ILE A 46 1.11 -9.44 13.17
N LYS A 47 2.20 -9.05 12.50
CA LYS A 47 3.47 -9.76 12.59
C LYS A 47 4.06 -9.66 14.00
N GLU A 48 4.03 -8.47 14.60
CA GLU A 48 4.53 -8.24 15.96
C GLU A 48 3.70 -9.02 16.98
N GLU A 49 2.37 -9.01 16.86
CA GLU A 49 1.48 -9.78 17.75
C GLU A 49 1.76 -11.29 17.64
N LEU A 50 1.94 -11.81 16.41
CA LEU A 50 2.28 -13.21 16.17
C LEU A 50 3.62 -13.58 16.83
N ILE A 51 4.68 -12.79 16.62
CA ILE A 51 6.01 -13.08 17.18
C ILE A 51 5.94 -13.05 18.71
N SER A 52 5.33 -12.02 19.29
CA SER A 52 5.15 -11.92 20.75
C SER A 52 4.41 -13.14 21.31
N LYS A 53 3.39 -13.63 20.60
CA LYS A 53 2.64 -14.81 21.01
C LYS A 53 3.45 -16.10 20.87
N LEU A 54 4.27 -16.24 19.84
CA LEU A 54 5.13 -17.42 19.68
C LEU A 54 6.22 -17.48 20.75
N ASP A 55 6.79 -16.33 21.13
CA ASP A 55 7.82 -16.24 22.17
C ASP A 55 7.29 -16.64 23.56
N GLU A 56 5.99 -16.41 23.86
CA GLU A 56 5.35 -16.84 25.11
C GLU A 56 5.38 -18.37 25.30
N PHE A 57 5.42 -19.14 24.20
CA PHE A 57 5.43 -20.62 24.22
C PHE A 57 6.81 -21.21 23.89
N ALA A 58 7.82 -20.35 23.68
CA ALA A 58 9.20 -20.78 23.47
C ALA A 58 9.80 -21.21 24.81
N THR A 59 9.70 -22.50 25.14
CA THR A 59 10.44 -23.06 26.28
C THR A 59 11.93 -23.09 25.95
N PRO A 60 12.81 -22.54 26.80
CA PRO A 60 14.26 -22.67 26.61
C PRO A 60 14.67 -24.12 26.85
N SER A 61 14.77 -24.92 25.78
CA SER A 61 15.21 -26.31 25.82
C SER A 61 16.73 -26.38 25.73
N ASP A 62 17.43 -26.34 26.86
CA ASP A 62 18.89 -26.56 26.94
C ASP A 62 19.23 -27.98 27.44
N THR A 63 18.32 -28.92 27.23
CA THR A 63 18.44 -30.33 27.62
C THR A 63 18.20 -31.24 26.42
N LEU A 64 18.94 -32.34 26.34
CA LEU A 64 18.83 -33.40 25.33
C LEU A 64 17.55 -34.26 25.50
N GLU A 65 16.46 -33.65 25.98
CA GLU A 65 15.15 -34.30 26.04
C GLU A 65 14.45 -34.24 24.68
N GLU A 66 13.61 -35.24 24.42
CA GLU A 66 12.77 -35.30 23.23
C GLU A 66 11.80 -34.11 23.22
N VAL A 67 12.00 -33.18 22.28
CA VAL A 67 11.13 -32.02 22.11
C VAL A 67 9.86 -32.49 21.41
N PHE A 68 8.75 -32.52 22.16
CA PHE A 68 7.42 -32.83 21.61
C PHE A 68 6.86 -31.65 20.80
N GLU A 69 5.95 -31.95 19.87
CA GLU A 69 5.22 -30.92 19.12
C GLU A 69 4.43 -30.01 20.08
N ASN A 70 4.63 -28.70 19.96
CA ASN A 70 3.87 -27.71 20.71
C ASN A 70 2.52 -27.45 20.00
N GLN A 71 1.45 -28.06 20.53
CA GLN A 71 0.10 -27.92 19.99
C GLN A 71 -0.41 -26.47 20.02
N GLU A 72 -0.02 -25.70 21.04
CA GLU A 72 -0.43 -24.30 21.21
C GLU A 72 0.23 -23.42 20.14
N GLN A 73 1.52 -23.64 19.87
CA GLN A 73 2.23 -22.93 18.78
C GLN A 73 1.61 -23.21 17.40
N THR A 74 1.19 -24.46 17.17
CA THR A 74 0.52 -24.88 15.93
C THR A 74 -0.85 -24.22 15.78
N GLU A 75 -1.64 -24.15 16.85
CA GLU A 75 -2.96 -23.52 16.82
C GLU A 75 -2.86 -22.01 16.58
N ILE A 76 -1.92 -21.34 17.25
CA ILE A 76 -1.67 -19.91 17.06
C ILE A 76 -1.27 -19.62 15.61
N SER A 77 -0.32 -20.38 15.06
CA SER A 77 0.13 -20.20 13.69
C SER A 77 -1.03 -20.37 12.69
N ARG A 78 -1.85 -21.44 12.86
CA ARG A 78 -3.05 -21.66 12.04
C ARG A 78 -4.09 -20.55 12.18
N PHE A 79 -4.21 -19.93 13.35
CA PHE A 79 -5.13 -18.81 13.57
C PHE A 79 -4.73 -17.60 12.72
N TYR A 80 -3.46 -17.19 12.78
CA TYR A 80 -2.97 -16.02 12.04
C TYR A 80 -2.91 -16.27 10.53
N GLU A 81 -2.64 -17.49 10.08
CA GLU A 81 -2.74 -17.87 8.66
C GLU A 81 -4.16 -17.73 8.09
N ARG A 82 -5.16 -17.93 8.94
CA ARG A 82 -6.58 -17.89 8.57
C ARG A 82 -7.15 -16.47 8.48
N LEU A 83 -6.41 -15.48 8.97
CA LEU A 83 -6.85 -14.09 8.94
C LEU A 83 -6.93 -13.54 7.51
N PRO A 84 -7.82 -12.58 7.23
CA PRO A 84 -7.83 -11.85 5.97
C PRO A 84 -6.48 -11.18 5.70
N LYS A 85 -6.15 -11.02 4.41
CA LYS A 85 -4.96 -10.25 4.02
C LYS A 85 -5.07 -8.81 4.54
N PRO A 86 -3.97 -8.17 5.00
CA PRO A 86 -3.99 -6.80 5.52
C PRO A 86 -4.62 -5.78 4.56
N THR A 87 -4.45 -5.97 3.25
CA THR A 87 -5.10 -5.12 2.23
C THR A 87 -6.62 -5.19 2.25
N LEU A 88 -7.20 -6.36 2.53
CA LEU A 88 -8.66 -6.52 2.61
C LEU A 88 -9.21 -5.92 3.90
N ILE A 89 -8.44 -5.98 4.99
CA ILE A 89 -8.77 -5.31 6.25
C ILE A 89 -8.73 -3.79 6.06
N ALA A 90 -7.67 -3.26 5.44
CA ALA A 90 -7.56 -1.82 5.16
C ALA A 90 -8.72 -1.30 4.29
N ILE A 91 -9.13 -2.04 3.26
CA ILE A 91 -10.29 -1.67 2.44
C ILE A 91 -11.58 -1.67 3.28
N HIS A 92 -11.73 -2.63 4.18
CA HIS A 92 -12.91 -2.71 5.03
C HIS A 92 -12.97 -1.57 6.05
N GLU A 93 -11.87 -1.28 6.75
CA GLU A 93 -11.77 -0.13 7.66
C GLU A 93 -12.02 1.20 6.93
N MET A 94 -11.61 1.29 5.65
CA MET A 94 -11.90 2.45 4.82
C MET A 94 -13.39 2.60 4.50
N MET A 95 -14.09 1.50 4.23
CA MET A 95 -15.54 1.51 3.99
C MET A 95 -16.34 1.83 5.26
N GLU A 96 -15.75 1.62 6.44
CA GLU A 96 -16.33 1.97 7.75
C GLU A 96 -15.95 3.39 8.21
N ASP A 97 -15.28 4.18 7.36
CA ASP A 97 -14.77 5.52 7.65
C ASP A 97 -13.86 5.60 8.90
N GLU A 98 -13.16 4.51 9.23
CA GLU A 98 -12.27 4.44 10.40
C GLU A 98 -10.84 4.94 10.12
N ILE A 99 -10.53 5.28 8.87
CA ILE A 99 -9.20 5.73 8.45
C ILE A 99 -9.12 7.25 8.48
N TYR A 100 -8.49 7.78 9.53
CA TYR A 100 -8.09 9.19 9.55
C TYR A 100 -6.82 9.42 8.75
N MET A 101 -6.87 10.37 7.82
CA MET A 101 -5.68 10.85 7.11
C MET A 101 -5.30 12.24 7.54
N ARG A 102 -3.99 12.40 7.75
CA ARG A 102 -3.37 13.71 7.85
C ARG A 102 -2.86 14.08 6.46
N GLU A 103 -3.40 15.15 5.89
CA GLU A 103 -2.77 15.81 4.75
C GLU A 103 -1.44 16.38 5.23
N GLU A 104 -0.34 15.87 4.69
CA GLU A 104 0.93 16.56 4.78
C GLU A 104 0.85 17.70 3.78
N VAL A 105 0.81 18.95 4.28
CA VAL A 105 0.94 20.14 3.45
C VAL A 105 2.15 19.91 2.56
N LYS A 106 1.93 19.80 1.25
CA LYS A 106 3.00 19.68 0.27
C LYS A 106 3.99 20.79 0.55
N LYS A 107 5.15 20.46 1.11
CA LYS A 107 6.31 21.30 0.89
C LYS A 107 6.56 21.15 -0.60
N GLU A 108 6.45 22.25 -1.32
CA GLU A 108 6.98 22.37 -2.66
C GLU A 108 8.48 22.07 -2.53
N ASP A 109 8.84 20.78 -2.64
CA ASP A 109 10.21 20.42 -2.93
C ASP A 109 10.43 21.02 -4.32
N ASP A 110 11.23 22.09 -4.38
CA ASP A 110 11.67 22.78 -5.59
C ASP A 110 12.16 21.75 -6.61
N ILE A 111 11.27 21.30 -7.49
CA ILE A 111 11.67 20.66 -8.73
C ILE A 111 12.17 21.82 -9.59
N GLN A 112 13.46 22.12 -9.44
CA GLN A 112 14.18 22.89 -10.46
C GLN A 112 14.15 22.04 -11.73
N LEU A 113 13.16 22.29 -12.57
CA LEU A 113 13.25 21.91 -13.97
C LEU A 113 14.38 22.77 -14.53
N ASP A 114 15.53 22.16 -14.77
CA ASP A 114 16.64 22.83 -15.45
C ASP A 114 16.14 23.23 -16.84
N ASP A 115 15.93 24.53 -17.07
CA ASP A 115 15.47 25.16 -18.32
C ASP A 115 16.37 24.89 -19.55
N SER A 116 17.33 23.98 -19.45
CA SER A 116 18.29 23.66 -20.50
C SER A 116 17.82 22.63 -21.53
N GLU A 117 16.74 21.88 -21.28
CA GLU A 117 16.20 20.92 -22.27
C GLU A 117 15.18 21.52 -23.24
N LEU A 118 14.57 22.68 -22.95
CA LEU A 118 13.56 23.31 -23.82
C LEU A 118 14.15 24.06 -25.03
N ALA A 119 15.46 24.31 -25.06
CA ALA A 119 16.11 25.11 -26.11
C ALA A 119 16.52 24.33 -27.37
N LEU A 120 16.36 23.00 -27.38
CA LEU A 120 16.77 22.17 -28.53
C LEU A 120 15.65 21.84 -29.52
N GLU A 121 14.40 22.17 -29.20
CA GLU A 121 13.26 21.93 -30.11
C GLU A 121 12.96 23.12 -31.03
N ASP A 122 13.27 24.36 -30.62
CA ASP A 122 12.95 25.56 -31.41
C ASP A 122 13.89 25.82 -32.61
N GLU A 123 15.08 25.20 -32.68
CA GLU A 123 15.99 25.38 -33.83
C GLU A 123 15.66 24.50 -35.05
N ALA A 124 14.70 23.57 -34.93
CA ALA A 124 14.39 22.61 -35.99
C ALA A 124 13.30 23.07 -36.99
N GLU A 125 12.56 24.15 -36.73
CA GLU A 125 11.42 24.56 -37.58
C GLU A 125 11.75 25.57 -38.69
N ASP A 126 12.95 26.16 -38.72
CA ASP A 126 13.25 27.32 -39.59
C ASP A 126 13.99 27.02 -40.91
N VAL A 127 14.02 25.77 -41.38
CA VAL A 127 14.76 25.40 -42.62
C VAL A 127 13.89 25.23 -43.88
N ASP A 128 12.56 25.12 -43.78
CA ASP A 128 11.75 24.63 -44.91
C ASP A 128 10.91 25.66 -45.70
N ASN A 129 11.24 26.97 -45.65
CA ASN A 129 10.51 27.98 -46.43
C ASN A 129 11.40 28.91 -47.28
N LYS A 130 12.26 28.34 -48.13
CA LYS A 130 12.84 29.06 -49.28
C LYS A 130 13.01 28.17 -50.52
N SER A 131 11.91 27.74 -51.11
CA SER A 131 11.85 27.50 -52.56
C SER A 131 10.40 27.43 -53.01
N ASP A 132 9.85 28.57 -53.42
CA ASP A 132 8.96 28.66 -54.60
C ASP A 132 8.42 30.10 -54.71
N SER A 133 9.15 30.95 -55.44
CA SER A 133 8.52 32.04 -56.19
C SER A 133 9.43 32.49 -57.33
N ASP A 134 8.99 32.17 -58.54
CA ASP A 134 9.11 32.97 -59.77
C ASP A 134 10.49 33.14 -60.41
N THR A 135 10.80 32.25 -61.37
CA THR A 135 11.49 32.65 -62.60
C THR A 135 10.45 32.80 -63.70
N LYS A 136 10.32 34.05 -64.16
CA LYS A 136 9.75 34.43 -65.45
C LYS A 136 10.91 34.83 -66.37
#